data_AF-I7LE67-F1
#
_entry.id   AF-I7LE67-F1
#
_cell.length_a   1.000
_cell.length_b   1.000
_cell.length_c   1.000
_cell.angle_alpha   90.00
_cell.angle_beta   90.00
_cell.angle_gamma   90.00
#
_symmetry.space_group_name_H-M   'P 1'
#
loop_
_entity.id
_entity.type
_entity.pdbx_description
1 polymer ?
#
loop_
_entity_poly.entity_id
_entity_poly.type
_entity_poly.pdbx_seq_one_letter_code
_entity_poly.pdbx_strand_id
1 'polypeptide(L)' 'MKYDKQYQVIKDLVDHHGNKKRAALKLGISVRQVNRRIKQYQDNRVEGV' A
#
# COMPACT_ATOMS: atom_id res chain seq x y z
N MET A 1 -15.78 3.98 -7.02
CA MET A 1 -14.53 4.32 -6.30
C MET A 1 -13.67 3.06 -6.14
N LYS A 2 -12.72 2.82 -7.06
CA LYS A 2 -11.83 1.63 -7.08
C LYS A 2 -10.44 1.94 -6.46
N TYR A 3 -10.12 3.23 -6.35
CA TYR A 3 -8.84 3.74 -5.89
C TYR A 3 -8.69 3.67 -4.35
N ASP A 4 -9.78 3.82 -3.59
CA ASP A 4 -9.71 3.92 -2.12
C ASP A 4 -9.39 2.58 -1.46
N LYS A 5 -9.87 1.48 -2.03
CA LYS A 5 -9.57 0.14 -1.50
C LYS A 5 -8.08 -0.21 -1.63
N GLN A 6 -7.42 0.21 -2.71
CA GLN A 6 -5.98 -0.01 -2.85
C GLN A 6 -5.21 0.84 -1.86
N TYR A 7 -5.59 2.12 -1.72
CA TYR A 7 -4.94 3.04 -0.78
C TYR A 7 -5.10 2.57 0.67
N GLN A 8 -6.31 2.21 1.10
CA GLN A 8 -6.59 1.70 2.45
C GLN A 8 -5.77 0.45 2.77
N VAL A 9 -5.67 -0.51 1.84
CA VAL A 9 -4.89 -1.73 2.06
C VAL A 9 -3.40 -1.43 2.20
N ILE A 10 -2.86 -0.47 1.44
CA ILE A 10 -1.46 -0.05 1.56
C ILE A 10 -1.25 0.75 2.85
N LYS A 11 -2.16 1.65 3.21
CA LYS A 11 -2.14 2.41 4.46
C LYS A 11 -2.12 1.48 5.67
N ASP A 12 -3.07 0.56 5.79
CA ASP A 12 -3.12 -0.44 6.87
C ASP A 12 -1.85 -1.28 6.93
N LEU A 13 -1.33 -1.67 5.76
CA LEU A 13 -0.10 -2.47 5.69
C LEU A 13 1.12 -1.70 6.22
N VAL A 14 1.22 -0.40 5.94
CA VAL A 14 2.31 0.44 6.43
C VAL A 14 2.14 0.78 7.90
N ASP A 15 0.94 1.20 8.32
CA ASP A 15 0.66 1.65 9.69
C ASP A 15 0.66 0.50 10.72
N HIS A 16 0.28 -0.71 10.31
CA HIS A 16 0.23 -1.90 11.19
C HIS A 16 1.31 -2.95 10.88
N HIS A 17 2.31 -2.63 10.05
CA HIS A 17 3.37 -3.56 9.63
C HIS A 17 2.84 -4.90 9.07
N GLY A 18 1.78 -4.82 8.28
CA GLY A 18 1.06 -5.98 7.75
C GLY A 18 1.85 -6.82 6.74
N ASN A 19 1.34 -8.02 6.45
CA ASN A 19 2.00 -8.95 5.53
C ASN A 19 1.82 -8.56 4.04
N LYS A 20 2.93 -8.25 3.38
CA LYS A 20 3.01 -7.84 1.95
C LYS A 20 2.46 -8.88 0.99
N LYS A 21 2.65 -10.18 1.25
CA LYS A 21 2.12 -11.26 0.41
C LYS A 21 0.59 -11.32 0.49
N ARG A 22 0.02 -11.14 1.68
CA ARG A 22 -1.44 -11.10 1.87
C ARG A 22 -2.07 -9.90 1.19
N ALA A 23 -1.44 -8.72 1.27
CA ALA A 23 -1.91 -7.54 0.55
C ALA A 23 -1.85 -7.72 -0.97
N ALA A 24 -0.79 -8.33 -1.49
CA ALA A 24 -0.65 -8.66 -2.91
C ALA A 24 -1.80 -9.55 -3.39
N LEU A 25 -2.11 -10.62 -2.65
CA LEU A 25 -3.24 -11.51 -2.94
C LEU A 25 -4.59 -10.78 -2.88
N LYS A 26 -4.84 -9.98 -1.83
CA LYS A 26 -6.08 -9.22 -1.65
C LYS A 26 -6.32 -8.20 -2.77
N LEU A 27 -5.25 -7.60 -3.28
CA LEU A 27 -5.29 -6.60 -4.33
C LEU A 27 -5.18 -7.18 -5.74
N GLY A 28 -4.87 -8.48 -5.88
CA GLY A 28 -4.64 -9.12 -7.18
C GLY A 28 -3.45 -8.55 -7.95
N ILE A 29 -2.40 -8.11 -7.23
CA ILE A 29 -1.19 -7.51 -7.81
C ILE A 29 0.06 -8.23 -7.32
N SER A 30 1.19 -8.01 -8.00
CA SER A 30 2.47 -8.55 -7.54
C SER A 30 2.97 -7.86 -6.27
N VAL A 31 3.80 -8.56 -5.49
CA VAL A 31 4.49 -7.98 -4.31
C VAL A 31 5.37 -6.79 -4.70
N ARG A 32 5.98 -6.80 -5.91
CA ARG A 32 6.73 -5.65 -6.44
C ARG A 32 5.84 -4.42 -6.59
N GLN A 33 4.62 -4.59 -7.11
CA GLN A 33 3.63 -3.52 -7.25
C GLN A 33 3.11 -3.03 -5.89
N VAL A 34 3.03 -3.90 -4.87
CA VAL A 34 2.76 -3.49 -3.48
C VAL A 34 3.91 -2.62 -2.96
N ASN A 35 5.16 -3.07 -3.08
CA ASN A 35 6.33 -2.30 -2.64
C ASN A 35 6.43 -0.92 -3.32
N ARG A 36 6.13 -0.83 -4.62
CA ARG A 36 6.09 0.45 -5.33
C ARG A 36 5.05 1.41 -4.73
N ARG A 37 3.86 0.88 -4.40
CA ARG A 37 2.78 1.67 -3.79
C ARG A 37 3.10 2.08 -2.35
N ILE A 38 3.76 1.23 -1.57
CA ILE A 38 4.26 1.58 -0.24
C ILE A 38 5.20 2.77 -0.34
N LYS A 39 6.17 2.73 -1.26
CA LYS A 39 7.10 3.84 -1.48
C LYS A 39 6.35 5.13 -1.82
N GLN A 40 5.45 5.09 -2.81
CA GLN A 40 4.61 6.25 -3.16
C GLN A 40 3.80 6.79 -1.98
N TYR A 41 3.22 5.90 -1.16
CA TYR A 41 2.46 6.28 0.03
C TYR A 41 3.36 6.97 1.08
N GLN A 42 4.58 6.47 1.28
CA GLN A 42 5.54 7.04 2.22
C GLN A 42 6.08 8.39 1.73
N ASP A 43 6.43 8.51 0.45
CA ASP A 43 6.92 9.75 -0.16
C ASP A 43 5.86 10.86 -0.03
N ASN A 44 4.60 10.56 -0.38
CA ASN A 44 3.48 11.50 -0.22
C ASN A 44 3.19 11.88 1.24
N ARG A 45 3.57 11.03 2.21
CA ARG A 45 3.40 11.31 3.65
C ARG A 45 4.47 12.28 4.15
N VAL A 46 5.64 12.31 3.51
CA VAL A 46 6.75 13.22 3.84
C VAL A 46 6.55 14.60 3.21
N GLU A 47 5.99 14.68 2.00
CA GLU A 47 5.68 15.98 1.35
C GLU A 47 4.56 16.77 2.04
N GLY A 48 3.80 16.15 2.96
CA GLY A 48 2.75 16.80 3.74
C GLY A 48 3.21 17.45 5.06
N VAL A 49 4.53 17.59 5.27
CA VAL A 49 5.15 18.26 6.43
C VAL A 49 5.86 19.53 5.99
#